data_AF-A0A4V1USX3-F1
#
_entry.id   AF-A0A4V1USX3-F1
#
_cell.length_a   1.000
_cell.length_b   1.000
_cell.length_c   1.000
_cell.angle_alpha   90.00
_cell.angle_beta   90.00
_cell.angle_gamma   90.00
#
_symmetry.space_group_name_H-M   'P 1'
#
loop_
_entity.id
_entity.type
_entity.pdbx_description
1 polymer ?
#
loop_
_entity_poly.entity_id
_entity_poly.type
_entity_poly.pdbx_seq_one_letter_code
_entity_poly.pdbx_strand_id
1 'polypeptide(L)'
;HGMTCDDLDFASSGAFYPGGPADHFATRAEATVDLPRPMRLDLTADDGVRVLIDGRTVLDQWHYQGPTSSALTIPAGAHRLTIEHFEIDGYAVLQAKLTGIASGEATTARGPAPRR
;
A
#
# COMPACT_ATOMS: atom_id res chain seq x y z
N HIS A 1 -10.50 15.76 4.28
CA HIS A 1 -9.74 14.72 3.57
C HIS A 1 -8.44 15.35 3.08
N GLY A 2 -7.39 15.29 3.88
CA GLY A 2 -6.06 15.77 3.46
C GLY A 2 -5.28 14.57 2.96
N MET A 3 -5.03 14.50 1.66
CA MET A 3 -4.02 13.59 1.11
C MET A 3 -2.69 14.30 1.25
N THR A 4 -1.77 13.80 2.07
CA THR A 4 -0.35 14.15 1.85
C THR A 4 0.23 13.18 0.82
N CYS A 5 1.39 13.49 0.24
CA CYS A 5 1.97 12.71 -0.87
C CYS A 5 2.24 11.23 -0.50
N ASP A 6 2.18 10.88 0.79
CA ASP A 6 2.66 9.61 1.34
C ASP A 6 1.57 8.79 2.07
N ASP A 7 0.32 9.30 2.11
CA ASP A 7 -0.80 8.64 2.80
C ASP A 7 -2.13 8.70 2.05
N LEU A 8 -2.88 7.61 2.15
CA LEU A 8 -4.29 7.49 1.79
C LEU A 8 -5.03 7.04 3.04
N ASP A 9 -5.97 7.82 3.54
CA ASP A 9 -6.67 7.54 4.79
C ASP A 9 -8.18 7.71 4.62
N PHE A 10 -8.87 6.60 4.38
CA PHE A 10 -10.32 6.53 4.31
C PHE A 10 -10.84 5.46 5.28
N ALA A 11 -11.80 5.84 6.13
CA ALA A 11 -12.54 4.93 6.99
C ALA A 11 -13.92 5.55 7.33
N SER A 12 -15.02 4.88 7.00
CA SER A 12 -16.38 5.45 7.11
C SER A 12 -17.47 4.38 7.04
N SER A 13 -18.56 4.57 7.80
CA SER A 13 -19.85 3.86 7.60
C SER A 13 -20.85 4.65 6.73
N GLY A 14 -20.45 5.81 6.25
CA GLY A 14 -21.26 6.69 5.40
C GLY A 14 -20.70 6.79 3.98
N ALA A 15 -21.41 7.56 3.15
CA ALA A 15 -21.08 7.74 1.74
C ALA A 15 -19.60 8.04 1.49
N PHE A 16 -19.00 7.37 0.50
CA PHE A 16 -17.60 7.56 0.12
C PHE A 16 -17.27 9.03 -0.25
N TYR A 17 -18.24 9.73 -0.82
CA TYR A 17 -18.22 11.17 -1.06
C TYR A 17 -19.61 11.77 -0.82
N PRO A 18 -19.75 13.09 -0.66
CA PRO A 18 -21.05 13.72 -0.42
C PRO A 18 -22.08 13.37 -1.51
N GLY A 19 -23.18 12.72 -1.09
CA GLY A 19 -24.25 12.26 -2.00
C GLY A 19 -23.94 10.98 -2.79
N GLY A 20 -22.79 10.35 -2.53
CA GLY A 20 -22.40 9.08 -3.10
C GLY A 20 -22.98 7.86 -2.37
N PRO A 21 -22.64 6.66 -2.84
CA PRO A 21 -23.01 5.42 -2.17
C PRO A 21 -22.21 5.22 -0.87
N ALA A 22 -22.86 4.62 0.14
CA ALA A 22 -22.19 4.12 1.34
C ALA A 22 -21.64 2.69 1.14
N ASP A 23 -22.30 1.90 0.30
CA ASP A 23 -22.00 0.50 0.02
C ASP A 23 -21.88 0.27 -1.49
N HIS A 24 -21.35 -0.87 -1.93
CA HIS A 24 -21.25 -1.26 -3.34
C HIS A 24 -20.49 -0.26 -4.22
N PHE A 25 -19.34 0.21 -3.75
CA PHE A 25 -18.46 1.08 -4.52
C PHE A 25 -17.08 0.45 -4.72
N ALA A 26 -16.34 0.99 -5.67
CA ALA A 26 -14.93 0.67 -5.87
C ALA A 26 -14.13 1.94 -6.06
N THR A 27 -12.89 1.92 -5.59
CA THR A 27 -11.96 3.04 -5.70
C THR A 27 -10.68 2.58 -6.39
N ARG A 28 -10.01 3.53 -7.04
CA ARG A 28 -8.70 3.32 -7.64
C ARG A 28 -7.85 4.55 -7.40
N ALA A 29 -6.77 4.37 -6.64
CA ALA A 29 -5.75 5.38 -6.42
C ALA A 29 -4.53 5.04 -7.29
N GLU A 30 -3.97 6.04 -7.97
CA GLU A 30 -2.76 5.90 -8.76
C GLU A 30 -1.74 6.97 -8.37
N ALA A 31 -0.48 6.57 -8.25
CA ALA A 31 0.63 7.49 -8.01
C ALA A 31 1.85 7.07 -8.81
N THR A 32 2.62 8.05 -9.30
CA THR A 32 3.98 7.82 -9.78
C THR A 32 4.93 8.40 -8.75
N VAL A 33 5.81 7.57 -8.21
CA VAL A 33 6.72 7.93 -7.11
C VAL A 33 8.15 7.63 -7.52
N ASP A 34 9.10 8.41 -7.03
CA ASP A 34 10.52 8.09 -7.10
C ASP A 34 11.03 7.91 -5.67
N LEU A 35 11.23 6.64 -5.28
CA LEU A 35 11.50 6.27 -3.90
C LEU A 35 13.02 6.35 -3.62
N PRO A 36 13.47 7.22 -2.69
CA PRO A 36 14.92 7.45 -2.47
C PRO A 36 15.63 6.27 -1.82
N ARG A 37 14.87 5.31 -1.27
CA ARG A 37 15.34 4.08 -0.61
C ARG A 37 14.17 3.09 -0.59
N PRO A 38 14.38 1.81 -0.25
CA PRO A 38 13.28 0.87 -0.08
C PRO A 38 12.25 1.40 0.92
N MET A 39 10.98 1.39 0.54
CA MET A 39 9.84 1.78 1.38
C MET A 39 9.02 0.55 1.73
N ARG A 40 8.38 0.60 2.89
CA ARG A 40 7.31 -0.32 3.29
C ARG A 40 5.98 0.36 3.04
N LEU A 41 5.11 -0.29 2.30
CA LEU A 41 3.71 0.07 2.15
C LEU A 41 2.91 -0.74 3.19
N ASP A 42 2.40 -0.07 4.21
CA ASP A 42 1.41 -0.63 5.13
C ASP A 42 0.01 -0.29 4.61
N LEU A 43 -0.87 -1.29 4.55
CA LEU A 43 -2.19 -1.18 3.95
C LEU A 43 -3.22 -1.87 4.85
N THR A 44 -4.37 -1.25 5.09
CA THR A 44 -5.55 -1.89 5.67
C THR A 44 -6.74 -1.66 4.76
N ALA A 45 -7.49 -2.71 4.46
CA ALA A 45 -8.69 -2.62 3.65
C ALA A 45 -9.86 -3.40 4.25
N ASP A 46 -11.06 -2.87 4.03
CA ASP A 46 -12.38 -3.47 4.24
C ASP A 46 -13.26 -2.90 3.11
N ASP A 47 -13.76 -3.67 2.14
CA ASP A 47 -13.54 -5.11 1.89
C ASP A 47 -12.22 -5.43 1.17
N GLY A 48 -12.30 -5.64 -0.16
CA GLY A 48 -11.25 -6.24 -0.95
C GLY A 48 -10.26 -5.22 -1.48
N VAL A 49 -9.02 -5.66 -1.67
CA VAL A 49 -7.95 -4.78 -2.13
C VAL A 49 -7.00 -5.48 -3.09
N ARG A 50 -6.50 -4.73 -4.07
CA ARG A 50 -5.48 -5.16 -5.01
C ARG A 50 -4.45 -4.07 -5.21
N VAL A 51 -3.17 -4.43 -5.11
CA VAL A 51 -2.05 -3.51 -5.32
C VAL A 51 -1.26 -3.94 -6.55
N LEU A 52 -1.00 -2.98 -7.43
CA LEU A 52 -0.12 -3.14 -8.57
C LEU A 52 1.09 -2.20 -8.44
N ILE A 53 2.26 -2.73 -8.79
CA ILE A 53 3.51 -1.97 -8.94
C ILE A 53 4.00 -2.18 -10.37
N ASP A 54 4.17 -1.08 -11.11
CA ASP A 54 4.60 -1.09 -12.51
C ASP A 54 3.72 -1.98 -13.40
N GLY A 55 2.41 -1.96 -13.11
CA GLY A 55 1.39 -2.75 -13.81
C GLY A 55 1.33 -4.23 -13.43
N ARG A 56 2.12 -4.69 -12.46
CA ARG A 56 2.11 -6.08 -11.96
C ARG A 56 1.39 -6.16 -10.63
N THR A 57 0.42 -7.07 -10.51
CA THR A 57 -0.24 -7.36 -9.23
C THR A 57 0.76 -7.95 -8.24
N VAL A 58 0.93 -7.29 -7.09
CA VAL A 58 1.82 -7.72 -5.99
C VAL A 58 1.05 -8.10 -4.73
N LEU A 59 -0.20 -7.67 -4.61
CA LEU A 59 -1.16 -8.11 -3.59
C LEU A 59 -2.52 -8.24 -4.25
N ASP A 60 -3.19 -9.37 -4.01
CA ASP A 60 -4.53 -9.65 -4.50
C ASP A 60 -5.37 -10.27 -3.37
N GLN A 61 -6.13 -9.43 -2.68
CA GLN A 61 -7.14 -9.83 -1.71
C GLN A 61 -8.51 -9.35 -2.22
N TRP A 62 -8.85 -9.71 -3.46
CA TRP A 62 -10.09 -9.29 -4.10
C TRP A 62 -11.29 -10.19 -3.72
N HIS A 63 -11.63 -10.22 -2.44
CA HIS A 63 -12.75 -10.98 -1.88
C HIS A 63 -13.35 -10.24 -0.66
N TYR A 64 -14.61 -10.58 -0.32
CA TYR A 64 -15.30 -10.04 0.85
C TYR A 64 -14.57 -10.42 2.13
N GLN A 65 -14.25 -9.44 2.95
CA GLN A 65 -13.46 -9.62 4.19
C GLN A 65 -13.62 -8.37 5.05
N GLY A 66 -13.64 -8.54 6.37
CA GLY A 66 -13.51 -7.39 7.27
C GLY A 66 -12.10 -6.77 7.25
N PRO A 67 -11.81 -5.80 8.15
CA PRO A 67 -10.59 -5.02 8.09
C PRO A 67 -9.35 -5.91 8.18
N THR A 68 -8.57 -5.93 7.11
CA THR A 68 -7.40 -6.79 6.97
C THR A 68 -6.17 -5.97 6.61
N SER A 69 -5.10 -6.15 7.38
CA SER A 69 -3.83 -5.45 7.15
C SER A 69 -2.84 -6.29 6.36
N SER A 70 -2.16 -5.66 5.42
CA SER A 70 -1.08 -6.21 4.58
C SER A 70 0.12 -5.27 4.57
N ALA A 71 1.31 -5.80 4.33
CA ALA A 71 2.53 -5.01 4.19
C ALA A 71 3.37 -5.48 3.00
N LEU A 72 3.87 -4.55 2.20
CA LEU A 72 4.70 -4.81 1.03
C LEU A 72 5.98 -3.98 1.11
N THR A 73 7.09 -4.54 0.63
CA THR A 73 8.33 -3.77 0.42
C THR A 73 8.42 -3.34 -1.03
N ILE A 74 8.59 -2.04 -1.25
CA ILE A 74 8.81 -1.44 -2.56
C ILE A 74 10.30 -1.05 -2.65
N PRO A 75 11.03 -1.51 -3.67
CA PRO A 75 12.41 -1.09 -3.89
C PRO A 75 12.56 0.44 -4.06
N ALA A 76 13.80 0.91 -3.99
CA ALA A 76 14.11 2.29 -4.38
C ALA A 76 13.97 2.46 -5.90
N GLY A 77 13.70 3.69 -6.33
CA GLY A 77 13.58 4.10 -7.72
C GLY A 77 12.16 4.48 -8.12
N ALA A 78 11.99 4.72 -9.42
CA ALA A 78 10.74 5.14 -10.01
C ALA A 78 9.74 3.98 -10.14
N HIS A 79 8.54 4.17 -9.59
CA HIS A 79 7.46 3.19 -9.63
C HIS A 79 6.12 3.84 -9.94
N ARG A 80 5.27 3.12 -10.68
CA ARG A 80 3.83 3.41 -10.78
C ARG A 80 3.07 2.51 -9.82
N LEU A 81 2.47 3.11 -8.80
CA LEU A 81 1.63 2.43 -7.82
C LEU A 81 0.17 2.53 -8.23
N THR A 82 -0.57 1.44 -8.07
CA THR A 82 -2.03 1.43 -8.20
C THR A 82 -2.60 0.63 -7.04
N ILE A 83 -3.53 1.21 -6.30
CA ILE A 83 -4.30 0.55 -5.25
C ILE A 83 -5.76 0.58 -5.69
N GLU A 84 -6.32 -0.59 -5.90
CA GLU A 84 -7.74 -0.79 -6.18
C GLU A 84 -8.39 -1.36 -4.93
N HIS A 85 -9.59 -0.89 -4.62
CA HIS A 85 -10.37 -1.32 -3.46
C HIS A 85 -11.84 -1.41 -3.84
N PHE A 86 -12.58 -2.29 -3.17
CA PHE A 86 -14.02 -2.28 -3.22
C PHE A 86 -14.62 -2.39 -1.83
N GLU A 87 -15.83 -1.87 -1.71
CA GLU A 87 -16.72 -2.02 -0.57
C GLU A 87 -18.00 -2.71 -1.01
N ILE A 88 -18.39 -3.79 -0.34
CA ILE A 88 -19.69 -4.43 -0.54
C ILE A 88 -20.70 -3.87 0.46
N ASP A 89 -20.42 -3.93 1.75
CA ASP A 89 -21.33 -3.44 2.78
C ASP A 89 -20.67 -3.06 4.11
N GLY A 90 -21.31 -2.13 4.83
CA GLY A 90 -21.02 -1.90 6.24
C GLY A 90 -19.97 -0.82 6.48
N TYR A 91 -18.82 -1.21 7.02
CA TYR A 91 -17.79 -0.25 7.43
C TYR A 91 -16.60 -0.31 6.48
N ALA A 92 -16.51 0.68 5.60
CA ALA A 92 -15.48 0.71 4.59
C ALA A 92 -14.15 1.25 5.15
N VAL A 93 -13.04 0.60 4.80
CA VAL A 93 -11.67 1.02 5.14
C VAL A 93 -10.77 0.93 3.92
N LEU A 94 -10.01 1.99 3.69
CA LEU A 94 -8.84 1.98 2.81
C LEU A 94 -7.79 2.92 3.37
N GLN A 95 -6.81 2.35 4.04
CA GLN A 95 -5.70 3.09 4.64
C GLN A 95 -4.40 2.57 4.06
N ALA A 96 -3.58 3.44 3.47
CA ALA A 96 -2.29 3.10 2.90
C ALA A 96 -1.24 4.13 3.34
N LYS A 97 -0.06 3.65 3.75
CA LYS A 97 1.04 4.51 4.20
C LYS A 97 2.38 3.98 3.72
N LEU A 98 3.19 4.86 3.13
CA LEU A 98 4.58 4.58 2.83
C LEU A 98 5.48 4.99 4.00
N THR A 99 6.35 4.08 4.44
CA THR A 99 7.36 4.35 5.47
C THR A 99 8.73 3.88 5.01
N GLY A 100 9.75 4.73 5.16
CA GLY A 100 11.07 4.37 4.68
C GLY A 100 11.76 3.35 5.56
N ILE A 101 12.18 2.25 4.95
CA ILE A 101 12.94 1.19 5.62
C ILE A 101 14.41 1.62 5.64
N ALA A 102 15.08 1.49 6.79
CA ALA A 102 16.53 1.65 6.80
C ALA A 102 17.12 0.57 5.89
N SER A 103 17.92 0.96 4.90
CA SER A 103 18.80 0.02 4.21
C SER A 103 19.66 -0.61 5.30
N GLY A 104 19.49 -1.92 5.53
CA GLY A 104 20.28 -2.63 6.54
C GLY A 104 21.76 -2.32 6.34
N GLU A 105 22.49 -2.17 7.45
CA GLU A 105 23.95 -2.13 7.44
C GLU A 105 24.47 -3.14 6.42
N ALA A 106 25.24 -2.66 5.45
CA ALA A 106 26.11 -3.52 4.69
C ALA A 106 27.05 -4.17 5.70
N THR A 107 26.70 -5.35 6.21
CA THR A 107 27.61 -6.22 6.95
C THR A 107 28.73 -6.52 5.97
N THR A 108 29.80 -5.74 6.08
CA THR A 108 31.08 -6.06 5.45
C THR A 108 31.54 -7.33 6.12
N ALA A 109 31.24 -8.48 5.51
CA ALA A 109 31.90 -9.72 5.85
C ALA A 109 33.39 -9.54 5.54
N ARG A 110 34.13 -9.05 6.52
CA ARG A 110 35.59 -9.07 6.54
C ARG A 110 36.00 -10.53 6.65
N GLY A 111 36.08 -11.22 5.52
CA GLY A 111 36.71 -12.52 5.46
C GLY A 111 38.15 -12.41 5.97
N PRO A 112 38.62 -13.31 6.86
CA PRO A 112 40.02 -13.32 7.24
C PRO A 112 40.88 -13.69 6.01
N ALA A 113 41.93 -12.92 5.79
CA ALA A 113 42.90 -13.12 4.71
C ALA A 113 43.55 -14.51 4.77
N PRO A 114 43.94 -15.11 3.63
CA PRO A 114 44.65 -16.39 3.62
C PRO A 114 46.05 -16.23 4.23
N ARG A 115 46.44 -17.14 5.13
CA ARG A 115 47.83 -17.28 5.57
C ARG A 115 48.60 -18.13 4.56
N ARG A 116 49.84 -17.69 4.28
CA ARG A 116 50.87 -18.38 3.48
C ARG A 116 51.26 -19.72 4.10
#